data_AF-A0AAU4QAB6-F1
#
_entry.id   AF-A0AAU4QAB6-F1
#
_cell.length_a   1.000
_cell.length_b   1.000
_cell.length_c   1.000
_cell.angle_alpha   90.00
_cell.angle_beta   90.00
_cell.angle_gamma   90.00
#
_symmetry.space_group_name_H-M   'P 1'
#
loop_
_entity.id
_entity.type
_entity.pdbx_description
1 polymer ?
#
loop_
_entity_poly.entity_id
_entity_poly.type
_entity_poly.pdbx_seq_one_letter_code
_entity_poly.pdbx_strand_id
1 'polypeptide(L)'
;MQCGEVWWVDFDERRPVVLLPGDESSGLQAMQVVAPAGVDISGLGVEVAIGALEGLPFEGVLRFAFTRPGFTPCTWLTTVARDDLIERAGVLSSAKLSEIGEALHAAGQRREWTPMTLARLHEIKDARRLGEPE
;
A
#
# COMPACT_ATOMS: atom_id res chain seq x y z
N MET A 1 -14.47 5.14 14.19
CA MET A 1 -13.42 4.68 13.29
C MET A 1 -12.09 4.85 13.99
N GLN A 2 -11.22 3.86 13.87
CA GLN A 2 -9.93 3.84 14.55
C GLN A 2 -8.82 3.42 13.57
N CYS A 3 -7.61 3.91 13.83
CA CYS A 3 -6.42 3.43 13.14
C CYS A 3 -6.31 1.90 13.28
N GLY A 4 -6.00 1.23 12.17
CA GLY A 4 -5.89 -0.23 12.11
C GLY A 4 -7.20 -0.96 11.85
N GLU A 5 -8.33 -0.28 11.71
CA GLU A 5 -9.52 -0.94 11.20
C GLU A 5 -9.40 -1.17 9.68
N VAL A 6 -9.85 -2.34 9.22
CA VAL A 6 -9.97 -2.69 7.80
C VAL A 6 -11.41 -2.49 7.37
N TRP A 7 -11.60 -1.75 6.29
CA TRP A 7 -12.91 -1.32 5.83
C TRP A 7 -13.08 -1.53 4.33
N TRP A 8 -14.31 -1.81 3.92
CA TRP A 8 -14.78 -1.60 2.57
C TRP A 8 -15.21 -0.15 2.40
N VAL A 9 -14.62 0.53 1.43
CA VAL A 9 -15.06 1.85 0.98
C VAL A 9 -15.78 1.75 -0.35
N ASP A 10 -16.70 2.67 -0.58
CA ASP A 10 -17.33 2.89 -1.89
C ASP A 10 -16.94 4.28 -2.41
N PHE A 11 -15.88 4.31 -3.23
CA PHE A 11 -15.42 5.51 -3.93
C PHE A 11 -15.10 5.11 -5.37
N ASP A 12 -16.01 5.42 -6.28
CA ASP A 12 -16.16 4.91 -7.66
C ASP A 12 -16.40 3.40 -7.76
N GLU A 13 -15.59 2.59 -7.07
CA GLU A 13 -15.70 1.14 -6.98
C GLU A 13 -15.44 0.68 -5.54
N ARG A 14 -16.10 -0.42 -5.14
CA ARG A 14 -15.92 -1.01 -3.81
C ARG A 14 -14.49 -1.54 -3.63
N ARG A 15 -13.74 -0.98 -2.67
CA ARG A 15 -12.32 -1.32 -2.44
C ARG A 15 -12.04 -1.53 -0.94
N PRO A 16 -11.17 -2.49 -0.58
CA PRO A 16 -10.69 -2.62 0.79
C PRO A 16 -9.62 -1.56 1.11
N VAL A 17 -9.69 -0.96 2.29
CA VAL A 17 -8.70 -0.03 2.81
C VAL A 17 -8.37 -0.34 4.26
N VAL A 18 -7.16 0.03 4.67
CA VAL A 18 -6.75 0.08 6.08
C VAL A 18 -6.73 1.53 6.52
N LEU A 19 -7.43 1.85 7.60
CA LEU A 19 -7.37 3.19 8.20
C LEU A 19 -6.03 3.38 8.90
N LEU A 20 -5.36 4.49 8.59
CA LEU A 20 -4.06 4.86 9.13
C LEU A 20 -4.20 6.01 10.14
N PRO A 21 -3.20 6.24 11.00
CA PRO A 21 -3.18 7.41 11.85
C PRO A 21 -3.20 8.67 10.97
N GLY A 22 -4.12 9.59 11.25
CA GLY A 22 -4.25 10.85 10.51
C GLY A 22 -4.95 11.91 11.35
N ASP A 23 -4.96 13.14 10.83
CA ASP A 23 -5.77 14.20 11.40
C ASP A 23 -7.20 14.10 10.88
N GLU A 24 -8.12 13.71 11.77
CA GLU A 24 -9.55 13.56 11.51
C GLU A 24 -10.19 14.84 10.93
N SER A 25 -9.60 16.02 11.15
CA SER A 25 -10.11 17.29 10.62
C SER A 25 -10.02 17.38 9.09
N SER A 26 -9.12 16.60 8.49
CA SER A 26 -8.83 16.58 7.05
C SER A 26 -9.45 15.37 6.33
N GLY A 27 -10.19 14.52 7.06
CA GLY A 27 -10.68 13.22 6.58
C GLY A 27 -9.85 12.05 7.12
N LEU A 28 -10.29 10.83 6.84
CA LEU A 28 -9.64 9.62 7.34
C LEU A 28 -8.52 9.22 6.39
N GLN A 29 -7.28 9.23 6.87
CA GLN A 29 -6.15 8.66 6.14
C GLN A 29 -6.35 7.15 5.98
N ALA A 30 -6.27 6.66 4.76
CA ALA A 30 -6.45 5.25 4.47
C ALA A 30 -5.50 4.81 3.38
N MET A 31 -5.15 3.53 3.39
CA MET A 31 -4.33 2.92 2.34
C MET A 31 -5.06 1.73 1.74
N GLN A 32 -5.15 1.72 0.41
CA GLN A 32 -5.87 0.68 -0.31
C GLN A 32 -5.10 -0.64 -0.28
N VAL A 33 -5.81 -1.74 -0.04
CA VAL A 33 -5.28 -3.09 -0.25
C VAL A 33 -5.36 -3.41 -1.74
N VAL A 34 -4.23 -3.73 -2.34
CA VAL A 34 -4.08 -3.98 -3.79
C VAL A 34 -3.52 -5.37 -4.05
N ALA A 35 -3.57 -5.84 -5.30
CA ALA A 35 -2.89 -7.07 -5.69
C ALA A 35 -1.37 -6.94 -5.48
N PRO A 36 -0.66 -8.01 -5.05
CA PRO A 36 0.80 -8.03 -4.95
C PRO A 36 1.49 -7.67 -6.27
N ALA A 37 2.74 -7.19 -6.20
CA ALA A 37 3.44 -6.77 -7.41
C ALA A 37 3.75 -7.93 -8.36
N GLY A 38 3.82 -9.16 -7.83
CA GLY A 38 4.13 -10.38 -8.60
C GLY A 38 5.59 -10.46 -9.08
N VAL A 39 6.41 -9.48 -8.74
CA VAL A 39 7.84 -9.40 -9.05
C VAL A 39 8.60 -8.92 -7.82
N ASP A 40 9.91 -9.17 -7.78
CA ASP A 40 10.75 -8.63 -6.72
C ASP A 40 10.87 -7.10 -6.84
N ILE A 41 10.31 -6.39 -5.86
CA ILE A 41 10.39 -4.94 -5.74
C ILE A 41 11.41 -4.50 -4.68
N SER A 42 12.31 -5.40 -4.26
CA SER A 42 13.33 -5.10 -3.25
C SER A 42 14.12 -3.86 -3.63
N GLY A 43 14.26 -2.98 -2.64
CA GLY A 43 14.88 -1.70 -2.85
C GLY A 43 14.01 -0.71 -3.63
N LEU A 44 12.84 -1.02 -4.20
CA LEU A 44 11.91 -0.04 -4.77
C LEU A 44 10.77 0.30 -3.80
N GLY A 45 10.31 -0.67 -3.03
CA GLY A 45 9.30 -0.51 -2.00
C GLY A 45 9.24 -1.73 -1.07
N VAL A 46 8.21 -1.77 -0.23
CA VAL A 46 7.85 -2.90 0.62
C VAL A 46 6.35 -3.17 0.48
N GLU A 47 5.98 -4.45 0.55
CA GLU A 47 4.59 -4.90 0.58
C GLU A 47 4.33 -5.56 1.92
N VAL A 48 3.27 -5.12 2.60
CA VAL A 48 2.77 -5.74 3.83
C VAL A 48 1.49 -6.50 3.49
N ALA A 49 1.48 -7.80 3.75
CA ALA A 49 0.34 -8.66 3.43
C ALA A 49 -0.87 -8.34 4.34
N ILE A 50 -2.05 -8.29 3.71
CA ILE A 50 -3.37 -8.15 4.35
C ILE A 50 -4.31 -9.15 3.68
N GLY A 51 -4.98 -9.98 4.47
CA GLY A 51 -5.82 -11.03 3.91
C GLY A 51 -6.88 -11.56 4.87
N ALA A 52 -7.08 -12.88 4.85
CA ALA A 52 -8.13 -13.54 5.63
C ALA A 52 -8.01 -13.29 7.15
N LEU A 53 -6.78 -13.20 7.68
CA LEU A 53 -6.55 -12.92 9.10
C LEU A 53 -6.99 -11.50 9.51
N GLU A 54 -7.02 -10.59 8.54
CA GLU A 54 -7.45 -9.20 8.70
C GLU A 54 -8.91 -8.98 8.29
N GLY A 55 -9.64 -10.06 7.96
CA GLY A 55 -11.08 -10.05 7.68
C GLY A 55 -11.45 -9.91 6.19
N LEU A 56 -10.47 -9.93 5.28
CA LEU A 56 -10.75 -9.88 3.84
C LEU A 56 -11.06 -11.27 3.27
N PRO A 57 -11.92 -11.37 2.24
CA PRO A 57 -12.20 -12.63 1.55
C PRO A 57 -11.11 -13.03 0.53
N PHE A 58 -10.04 -12.24 0.42
CA PHE A 58 -8.92 -12.47 -0.50
C PHE A 58 -7.61 -11.95 0.09
N GLU A 59 -6.51 -12.37 -0.52
CA GLU A 59 -5.16 -11.92 -0.19
C GLU A 59 -4.78 -10.69 -1.02
N GLY A 60 -4.16 -9.72 -0.36
CA GLY A 60 -3.62 -8.53 -0.98
C GLY A 60 -2.49 -7.93 -0.16
N VAL A 61 -2.05 -6.73 -0.56
CA VAL A 61 -0.94 -6.03 0.09
C VAL A 61 -1.24 -4.55 0.25
N LEU A 62 -0.70 -3.98 1.32
CA LEU A 62 -0.38 -2.56 1.40
C LEU A 62 1.00 -2.35 0.78
N ARG A 63 1.08 -1.54 -0.30
CA ARG A 63 2.35 -1.24 -0.99
C ARG A 63 2.89 0.13 -0.63
N PHE A 64 4.08 0.15 -0.03
CA PHE A 64 4.79 1.37 0.38
C PHE A 64 6.02 1.55 -0.50
N ALA A 65 6.02 2.59 -1.32
CA ALA A 65 7.12 2.85 -2.24
C ALA A 65 8.13 3.83 -1.64
N PHE A 66 9.43 3.56 -1.86
CA PHE A 66 10.50 4.37 -1.29
C PHE A 66 10.74 5.63 -2.12
N THR A 67 10.79 6.77 -1.45
CA THR A 67 11.05 8.07 -2.09
C THR A 67 12.52 8.21 -2.53
N ARG A 68 12.74 8.75 -3.73
CA ARG A 68 14.09 8.94 -4.30
C ARG A 68 14.22 10.23 -5.11
N PRO A 69 15.43 10.78 -5.28
CA PRO A 69 15.68 11.84 -6.24
C PRO A 69 15.19 11.45 -7.65
N GLY A 70 14.38 12.32 -8.27
CA GLY A 70 13.89 12.15 -9.63
C GLY A 70 12.84 11.05 -9.80
N PHE A 71 12.34 10.46 -8.71
CA PHE A 71 11.29 9.43 -8.75
C PHE A 71 10.27 9.70 -7.66
N THR A 72 9.10 10.17 -8.08
CA THR A 72 7.94 10.40 -7.22
C THR A 72 7.11 9.12 -7.23
N PRO A 73 7.19 8.27 -6.20
CA PRO A 73 6.37 7.08 -6.17
C PRO A 73 4.89 7.43 -5.97
N CYS A 74 4.01 6.71 -6.65
CA CYS A 74 2.59 6.69 -6.29
C CYS A 74 2.41 5.67 -5.16
N THR A 75 2.15 6.15 -3.95
CA THR A 75 1.61 5.31 -2.88
C THR A 75 0.10 5.23 -3.03
N TRP A 76 -0.51 4.11 -2.61
CA TRP A 76 -1.97 3.97 -2.57
C TRP A 76 -2.59 4.63 -1.33
N LEU A 77 -1.95 5.71 -0.86
CA LEU A 77 -2.40 6.50 0.27
C LEU A 77 -3.48 7.45 -0.23
N THR A 78 -4.62 7.44 0.43
CA THR A 78 -5.76 8.28 0.09
C THR A 78 -6.41 8.83 1.35
N THR A 79 -7.29 9.81 1.16
CA THR A 79 -8.18 10.30 2.20
C THR A 79 -9.59 9.84 1.86
N VAL A 80 -10.27 9.21 2.80
CA VAL A 80 -11.65 8.75 2.62
C VAL A 80 -12.58 9.55 3.52
N ALA A 81 -13.76 9.88 3.01
CA ALA A 81 -14.79 10.46 3.86
C ALA A 81 -15.37 9.37 4.76
N ARG A 82 -15.91 9.78 5.90
CA ARG A 82 -16.59 8.87 6.83
C ARG A 82 -17.78 8.17 6.17
N ASP A 83 -18.50 8.89 5.32
CA ASP A 83 -19.71 8.39 4.66
C ASP A 83 -19.41 7.37 3.56
N ASP A 84 -18.16 7.32 3.06
CA ASP A 84 -17.72 6.34 2.06
C ASP A 84 -17.39 4.97 2.70
N LEU A 85 -17.29 4.89 4.03
CA LEU A 85 -16.98 3.65 4.76
C LEU A 85 -18.25 2.84 4.99
N ILE A 86 -18.39 1.73 4.24
CA ILE A 86 -19.63 0.96 4.18
C ILE A 86 -19.65 -0.18 5.20
N GLU A 87 -18.58 -0.99 5.24
CA GLU A 87 -18.55 -2.21 6.03
C GLU A 87 -17.16 -2.43 6.64
N ARG A 88 -17.10 -2.60 7.96
CA ARG A 88 -15.85 -2.98 8.64
C ARG A 88 -15.59 -4.47 8.42
N ALA A 89 -14.49 -4.80 7.75
CA ALA A 89 -14.07 -6.18 7.50
C ALA A 89 -13.32 -6.78 8.71
N GLY A 90 -12.52 -5.99 9.41
CA GLY A 90 -11.70 -6.47 10.51
C GLY A 90 -10.91 -5.39 11.22
N VAL A 91 -10.03 -5.82 12.12
CA VAL A 91 -9.11 -4.95 12.87
C VAL A 91 -7.74 -5.62 12.90
N LEU A 92 -6.71 -4.84 12.59
CA LEU A 92 -5.34 -5.32 12.58
C LEU A 92 -4.85 -5.64 14.00
N SER A 93 -4.04 -6.68 14.12
CA SER A 93 -3.30 -6.96 15.35
C SER A 93 -2.27 -5.86 15.64
N SER A 94 -1.85 -5.74 16.90
CA SER A 94 -0.76 -4.82 17.28
C SER A 94 0.54 -5.11 16.53
N ALA A 95 0.86 -6.38 16.30
CA ALA A 95 2.03 -6.78 15.52
C ALA A 95 1.94 -6.31 14.07
N LYS A 96 0.78 -6.48 13.44
CA LYS A 96 0.54 -6.03 12.06
C LYS A 96 0.55 -4.50 11.94
N LEU A 97 0.03 -3.80 12.94
CA LEU A 97 0.14 -2.34 13.03
C LEU A 97 1.59 -1.87 13.15
N SER A 98 2.42 -2.55 13.93
CA SER A 98 3.86 -2.26 14.04
C SER A 98 4.57 -2.45 12.69
N GLU A 99 4.29 -3.56 11.99
CA GLU A 99 4.83 -3.85 10.66
C GLU A 99 4.49 -2.74 9.64
N ILE A 100 3.23 -2.28 9.64
CA ILE A 100 2.79 -1.16 8.80
C ILE A 100 3.48 0.15 9.20
N GLY A 101 3.61 0.43 10.50
CA GLY A 101 4.30 1.62 11.00
C GLY A 101 5.77 1.66 10.57
N GLU A 102 6.47 0.54 10.63
CA GLU A 102 7.84 0.39 10.14
C GLU A 102 7.93 0.61 8.63
N ALA A 103 6.98 0.06 7.86
CA ALA A 103 6.91 0.25 6.41
C ALA A 103 6.65 1.72 6.01
N LEU A 104 5.74 2.40 6.71
CA LEU A 104 5.47 3.83 6.54
C LEU A 104 6.71 4.68 6.85
N HIS A 105 7.36 4.39 7.98
CA HIS A 105 8.59 5.08 8.36
C HIS A 105 9.69 4.89 7.31
N ALA A 106 9.88 3.65 6.85
CA ALA A 106 10.83 3.29 5.81
C ALA A 106 10.55 3.98 4.46
N ALA A 107 9.27 4.22 4.12
CA ALA A 107 8.83 4.92 2.91
C ALA A 107 9.04 6.44 2.97
N GLY A 108 8.88 7.03 4.16
CA GLY A 108 9.14 8.46 4.41
C GLY A 108 10.62 8.84 4.33
N GLN A 109 11.54 7.87 4.47
CA GLN A 109 12.97 8.12 4.34
C GLN A 109 13.39 8.20 2.86
N ARG A 110 14.02 9.32 2.50
CA ARG A 110 14.63 9.49 1.16
C ARG A 110 15.79 8.51 1.00
N ARG A 111 15.77 7.75 -0.10
CA ARG A 111 16.84 6.79 -0.44
C ARG A 111 17.58 7.21 -1.68
N GLU A 112 18.84 6.82 -1.76
CA GLU A 112 19.63 6.95 -2.98
C GLU A 112 19.36 5.79 -3.95
N TRP A 113 19.77 5.99 -5.20
CA TRP A 113 19.79 4.93 -6.20
C TRP A 113 21.02 4.06 -5.98
N THR A 114 20.81 2.76 -5.80
CA THR A 114 21.90 1.79 -5.83
C THR A 114 21.95 1.13 -7.21
N PRO A 115 23.11 0.61 -7.65
CA PRO A 115 23.21 -0.15 -8.90
C PRO A 115 22.21 -1.32 -8.95
N MET A 116 22.02 -2.02 -7.84
CA MET A 116 21.07 -3.13 -7.73
C MET A 116 19.62 -2.66 -7.92
N THR A 117 19.24 -1.53 -7.29
CA THR A 117 17.88 -0.98 -7.43
C THR A 117 17.60 -0.48 -8.85
N LEU A 118 18.60 0.12 -9.52
CA LEU A 118 18.48 0.52 -10.92
C LEU A 118 18.32 -0.70 -11.83
N ALA A 119 19.17 -1.73 -11.66
CA ALA A 119 19.05 -2.98 -12.41
C ALA A 119 17.65 -3.60 -12.24
N ARG A 120 17.14 -3.66 -11.01
CA ARG A 120 15.78 -4.15 -10.72
C ARG A 120 14.70 -3.32 -11.44
N LEU A 121 14.82 -2.00 -11.43
CA LEU A 121 13.87 -1.13 -12.15
C LEU A 121 13.89 -1.39 -13.67
N HIS A 122 15.08 -1.61 -14.24
CA HIS A 122 15.22 -1.94 -15.66
C HIS A 122 14.60 -3.29 -15.98
N GLU A 123 14.87 -4.33 -15.20
CA GLU A 123 14.26 -5.65 -15.38
C GLU A 123 12.73 -5.60 -15.33
N ILE A 124 12.15 -4.88 -14.37
CA ILE A 124 10.69 -4.71 -14.28
C ILE A 124 10.14 -4.00 -15.53
N LYS A 125 10.84 -2.99 -16.06
CA LYS A 125 10.44 -2.28 -17.28
C LYS A 125 10.55 -3.17 -18.51
N ASP A 126 11.60 -3.97 -18.61
CA ASP A 126 11.83 -4.86 -19.75
C ASP A 126 10.82 -6.02 -19.76
N ALA A 127 10.50 -6.57 -18.58
CA ALA A 127 9.45 -7.58 -18.45
C ALA A 127 8.07 -7.05 -18.90
N ARG A 128 7.76 -5.77 -18.67
CA ARG A 128 6.53 -5.15 -19.17
C ARG A 128 6.51 -5.00 -20.69
N ARG A 129 7.66 -4.75 -21.32
CA ARG A 129 7.77 -4.64 -22.79
C ARG A 129 7.60 -5.98 -23.50
N LEU A 130 8.00 -7.07 -22.86
CA LEU A 130 7.88 -8.43 -23.40
C LEU A 130 6.48 -9.05 -23.22
N GLY A 131 5.59 -8.37 -22.47
CA GLY A 131 4.26 -8.85 -22.13
C GLY A 131 3.10 -8.21 -22.89
N GLU A 132 3.36 -7.41 -23.94
CA GLU A 132 2.31 -6.98 -24.88
C GLU A 132 2.06 -8.12 -25.87
N PRO A 133 0.87 -8.77 -25.86
CA PRO A 133 0.47 -9.64 -26.96
C PRO A 133 0.09 -8.77 -28.16
N GLU A 134 0.55 -9.16 -29.36
CA GLU A 134 -0.11 -8.75 -30.63
C GLU A 134 -1.57 -9.20 -30.68
#